data_AF-A0A1X1R9Z5-F1
#
_entry.id   AF-A0A1X1R9Z5-F1
#
_cell.length_a   1.000
_cell.length_b   1.000
_cell.length_c   1.000
_cell.angle_alpha   90.00
_cell.angle_beta   90.00
_cell.angle_gamma   90.00
#
_symmetry.space_group_name_H-M   'P 1'
#
loop_
_entity.id
_entity.type
_entity.pdbx_description
1 polymer ?
#
loop_
_entity_poly.entity_id
_entity_poly.type
_entity_poly.pdbx_seq_one_letter_code
_entity_poly.pdbx_strand_id
1 'polypeptide(L)' 'MVADPVDVLRRWEDNGAHWRVAARWQDTVTIALLRCDGGEEVEHFTSSDPRLLDFLRERGQ' A
#
# COMPACT_ATOMS: atom_id res chain seq x y z
N MET A 1 0.17 -2.72 -18.98
CA MET A 1 0.68 -1.52 -18.28
C MET A 1 0.66 -1.87 -16.80
N VAL A 2 1.83 -1.95 -16.14
CA VAL A 2 1.89 -2.20 -14.70
C VAL A 2 1.24 -1.01 -14.00
N ALA A 3 0.21 -1.25 -13.19
CA ALA A 3 -0.45 -0.17 -12.47
C ALA A 3 0.54 0.44 -11.46
N ASP A 4 0.64 1.77 -11.42
CA ASP A 4 1.44 2.47 -10.41
C ASP A 4 0.96 2.05 -9.00
N PRO A 5 1.84 1.57 -8.11
CA PRO A 5 1.42 1.06 -6.79
C PRO A 5 0.73 2.15 -5.96
N VAL A 6 1.11 3.42 -6.13
CA VAL A 6 0.44 4.56 -5.48
C VAL A 6 -1.01 4.74 -5.97
N ASP A 7 -1.27 4.53 -7.27
CA ASP A 7 -2.63 4.61 -7.82
C ASP A 7 -3.52 3.50 -7.25
N VAL A 8 -2.94 2.30 -7.06
CA VAL A 8 -3.63 1.18 -6.38
C VAL A 8 -4.04 1.56 -4.97
N LEU A 9 -3.13 2.13 -4.16
CA LEU A 9 -3.45 2.55 -2.79
C LEU A 9 -4.52 3.64 -2.75
N ARG A 10 -4.42 4.65 -3.64
CA ARG A 10 -5.41 5.72 -3.73
C ARG A 10 -6.79 5.20 -4.12
N ARG A 11 -6.86 4.29 -5.09
CA ARG A 11 -8.11 3.63 -5.47
C ARG A 11 -8.66 2.79 -4.32
N TRP A 12 -7.80 2.11 -3.56
CA TRP A 12 -8.24 1.35 -2.40
C TRP A 12 -8.90 2.25 -1.35
N GLU A 13 -8.27 3.38 -1.03
CA GLU A 13 -8.83 4.42 -0.15
C GLU A 13 -10.14 5.01 -0.70
N ASP A 14 -10.22 5.27 -2.01
CA ASP A 14 -11.43 5.78 -2.68
C ASP A 14 -12.63 4.82 -2.59
N ASN A 15 -12.37 3.51 -2.61
CA ASN A 15 -13.38 2.46 -2.40
C ASN A 15 -13.76 2.31 -0.91
N GLY A 16 -13.23 3.14 -0.01
CA GLY A 16 -13.46 3.06 1.43
C GLY A 16 -12.73 1.90 2.10
N ALA A 17 -11.77 1.27 1.42
CA ALA A 17 -10.98 0.19 1.96
C ALA A 17 -9.65 0.71 2.52
N HIS A 18 -9.13 0.04 3.55
CA HIS A 18 -7.91 0.46 4.24
C HIS A 18 -6.71 -0.31 3.74
N TRP A 19 -5.54 0.29 3.85
CA TRP A 19 -4.26 -0.38 3.62
C TRP A 19 -3.30 -0.04 4.76
N ARG A 20 -2.29 -0.89 4.97
CA ARG A 20 -1.22 -0.65 5.95
C ARG A 20 0.10 -1.20 5.46
N VAL A 21 1.19 -0.62 5.95
CA VAL A 21 2.52 -1.22 5.77
C VAL A 21 2.63 -2.46 6.64
N ALA A 22 2.76 -3.63 6.02
CA ALA A 22 2.93 -4.90 6.72
C ALA A 22 4.40 -5.16 7.08
N ALA A 23 5.31 -4.82 6.16
CA ALA A 23 6.74 -4.91 6.38
C ALA A 23 7.46 -3.82 5.59
N ARG A 24 8.56 -3.31 6.14
CA ARG A 24 9.44 -2.36 5.46
C ARG A 24 10.88 -2.85 5.55
N TRP A 25 11.51 -2.92 4.39
CA TRP A 25 12.93 -3.25 4.20
C TRP A 25 13.67 -2.02 3.66
N GLN A 26 14.97 -2.19 3.45
CA GLN A 26 15.89 -1.11 3.08
C GLN A 26 15.46 -0.38 1.78
N ASP A 27 15.02 -1.14 0.77
CA ASP A 27 14.61 -0.63 -0.55
C ASP A 27 13.24 -1.16 -0.98
N THR A 28 12.52 -1.85 -0.09
CA THR A 28 11.29 -2.55 -0.47
C THR A 28 10.28 -2.48 0.64
N VAL A 29 9.02 -2.30 0.29
CA VAL A 29 7.92 -2.24 1.23
C VAL A 29 6.83 -3.23 0.83
N THR A 30 6.25 -3.88 1.83
CA THR A 30 5.10 -4.76 1.68
C THR A 30 3.88 -4.04 2.22
N ILE A 31 2.90 -3.84 1.35
CA ILE A 31 1.61 -3.24 1.68
C ILE A 31 0.57 -4.34 1.79
N ALA A 32 -0.14 -4.36 2.90
CA ALA A 32 -1.34 -5.17 3.10
C ALA A 32 -2.57 -4.31 2.81
N LEU A 33 -3.41 -4.81 1.92
CA LEU A 33 -4.73 -4.28 1.60
C LEU A 33 -5.75 -4.98 2.48
N LEU A 34 -6.51 -4.22 3.25
CA LEU A 34 -7.52 -4.71 4.18
C LEU A 34 -8.91 -4.46 3.59
N ARG A 35 -9.87 -5.34 3.93
CA ARG A 35 -11.29 -5.09 3.64
C ARG A 35 -11.85 -4.00 4.56
N CYS A 36 -12.84 -3.28 4.05
CA CYS A 36 -13.63 -2.29 4.81
C CYS A 36 -14.34 -2.89 6.04
N ASP A 37 -14.64 -4.20 6.04
CA ASP A 37 -15.60 -4.81 6.97
C ASP A 37 -14.98 -5.39 8.27
N GLY A 38 -13.66 -5.38 8.44
CA GLY A 38 -13.10 -5.98 9.67
C GLY A 38 -11.60 -6.19 9.79
N GLY A 39 -10.78 -5.53 8.95
CA GLY A 39 -9.32 -5.60 9.09
C GLY A 39 -8.68 -6.93 8.67
N GLU A 40 -9.42 -7.79 7.96
CA GLU A 40 -8.83 -8.97 7.34
C GLU A 40 -8.07 -8.59 6.07
N GLU A 41 -6.83 -9.08 5.95
CA GLU A 41 -5.97 -8.90 4.79
C GLU A 41 -6.59 -9.64 3.60
N VAL A 42 -6.96 -8.89 2.56
CA VAL A 42 -7.48 -9.47 1.32
C VAL A 42 -6.34 -9.81 0.38
N GLU A 43 -5.36 -8.92 0.33
CA GLU A 43 -4.21 -9.02 -0.56
C GLU A 43 -3.04 -8.29 0.06
N HIS A 44 -1.82 -8.78 -0.19
CA HIS A 44 -0.62 -7.99 0.02
C HIS A 44 0.19 -7.93 -1.27
N PHE A 45 0.93 -6.85 -1.44
CA PHE A 45 1.92 -6.76 -2.50
C PHE A 45 3.20 -6.14 -1.98
N THR A 46 4.31 -6.56 -2.58
CA THR A 46 5.63 -6.05 -2.26
C THR A 46 6.12 -5.21 -3.43
N SER A 47 6.60 -4.00 -3.13
CA SER A 47 7.08 -3.06 -4.14
C SER A 47 8.34 -2.36 -3.66
N SER A 48 9.30 -2.22 -4.57
CA SER A 48 10.53 -1.43 -4.39
C SER A 48 10.47 -0.13 -5.19
N ASP A 49 9.26 0.32 -5.55
CA ASP A 49 9.10 1.52 -6.37
C ASP A 49 9.44 2.78 -5.54
N PRO A 50 10.37 3.63 -5.99
CA PRO A 50 10.77 4.81 -5.24
C PRO A 50 9.62 5.81 -5.05
N ARG A 51 8.61 5.84 -5.93
CA ARG A 51 7.44 6.71 -5.76
C ARG A 51 6.57 6.26 -4.59
N LEU A 52 6.44 4.95 -4.40
CA LEU A 52 5.72 4.41 -3.24
C LEU A 52 6.47 4.70 -1.94
N LEU A 53 7.80 4.56 -1.95
CA LEU A 53 8.62 4.87 -0.78
C LEU A 53 8.53 6.36 -0.39
N ASP A 54 8.56 7.26 -1.37
CA ASP A 54 8.38 8.71 -1.15
C ASP A 54 6.98 9.01 -0.61
N PHE A 55 5.94 8.46 -1.21
CA PHE A 55 4.55 8.61 -0.76
C PHE A 55 4.34 8.15 0.70
N LEU A 56 4.95 7.03 1.11
CA LEU A 56 4.88 6.57 2.49
C LEU A 56 5.66 7.49 3.43
N ARG A 57 6.84 7.96 3.00
CA ARG A 57 7.67 8.90 3.77
C ARG A 57 6.96 10.23 4.00
N GLU A 58 6.27 10.78 3.01
CA GLU A 58 5.45 12.00 3.15
C GLU A 58 4.33 11.83 4.19
N ARG A 59 3.78 10.60 4.31
CA ARG A 59 2.73 10.25 5.28
C ARG A 59 3.26 9.85 6.67
N GLY A 60 4.58 9.75 6.85
CA GLY A 60 5.18 9.28 8.10
C GLY A 60 4.93 7.80 8.40
N GLN A 61 4.69 6.98 7.36
CA GLN A 61 4.53 5.52 7.43
C GLN A 61 5.85 4.80 7.09
#